data_AF-A0A016S873-F1
#
_entry.id   AF-A0A016S873-F1
#
_cell.length_a   1.000
_cell.length_b   1.000
_cell.length_c   1.000
_cell.angle_alpha   90.00
_cell.angle_beta   90.00
_cell.angle_gamma   90.00
#
_symmetry.space_group_name_H-M   'P 1'
#
loop_
_entity.id
_entity.type
_entity.pdbx_description
1 polymer ?
#
loop_
_entity_poly.entity_id
_entity_poly.type
_entity_poly.pdbx_seq_one_letter_code
_entity_poly.pdbx_strand_id
1 'polypeptide(L)'
;MNIEEIGNYNMPLQDALELAITTWWRQVETEGIPADLMYTGAMASEGKITKFVNMASENIDSVGCAVTRCKEIGKIRVVCEYNTVPGKDEVVYTKATKKPCSGCTQIKKTCGTHYSEGLCV
;
A
#
# COMPACT_ATOMS: atom_id res chain seq x y z
N MET A 1 7.81 -4.07 -2.83
CA MET A 1 8.43 -2.84 -2.29
C MET A 1 7.91 -1.63 -3.05
N ASN A 2 7.78 -0.50 -2.38
CA ASN A 2 7.45 0.78 -2.98
C ASN A 2 8.66 1.72 -2.88
N ILE A 3 8.95 2.46 -3.95
CA ILE A 3 10.07 3.40 -4.02
C ILE A 3 9.57 4.73 -4.58
N GLU A 4 9.99 5.84 -3.97
CA GLU A 4 9.78 7.19 -4.47
C GLU A 4 11.06 8.00 -4.43
N GLU A 5 11.32 8.78 -5.48
CA GLU A 5 12.46 9.69 -5.56
C GLU A 5 11.97 11.14 -5.67
N ILE A 6 12.29 11.93 -4.65
CA ILE A 6 11.82 13.31 -4.53
C ILE A 6 13.00 14.26 -4.80
N GLY A 7 12.86 15.10 -5.83
CA GLY A 7 13.90 16.06 -6.23
C GLY A 7 14.13 17.21 -5.24
N ASN A 8 13.14 17.53 -4.40
CA ASN A 8 13.34 18.51 -3.34
C ASN A 8 14.10 17.87 -2.16
N TYR A 9 15.41 17.72 -2.29
CA TYR A 9 16.23 17.07 -1.26
C TYR A 9 16.32 17.86 0.04
N ASN A 10 15.81 19.09 0.11
CA ASN A 10 15.78 19.91 1.32
C ASN A 10 14.54 19.68 2.18
N MET A 11 13.49 19.06 1.64
CA MET A 11 12.24 18.73 2.32
C MET A 11 12.47 17.96 3.64
N PRO A 12 11.69 18.21 4.71
CA PRO A 12 11.69 17.37 5.91
C PRO A 12 11.45 15.89 5.55
N LEU A 13 12.14 14.97 6.22
CA LEU A 13 12.03 13.55 5.88
C LEU A 13 10.63 12.98 6.13
N GLN A 14 9.91 13.52 7.12
CA GLN A 14 8.52 13.15 7.39
C GLN A 14 7.60 13.55 6.23
N ASP A 15 7.71 14.78 5.75
CA ASP A 15 6.93 15.26 4.59
C ASP A 15 7.25 14.46 3.33
N ALA A 16 8.52 14.06 3.16
CA ALA A 16 8.92 13.20 2.05
C ALA A 16 8.25 11.81 2.13
N LEU A 17 8.16 11.23 3.32
CA LEU A 17 7.44 9.98 3.56
C LEU A 17 5.94 10.13 3.27
N GLU A 18 5.32 11.19 3.79
CA GLU A 18 3.89 11.47 3.56
C GLU A 18 3.59 11.66 2.06
N LEU A 19 4.43 12.41 1.36
CA LEU A 19 4.32 12.60 -0.09
C LEU A 19 4.41 11.27 -0.85
N ALA A 20 5.37 10.42 -0.48
CA ALA A 20 5.54 9.10 -1.11
C ALA A 20 4.32 8.20 -0.89
N ILE A 21 3.87 8.05 0.36
CA ILE A 21 2.68 7.27 0.73
C ILE A 21 1.45 7.77 -0.02
N THR A 22 1.25 9.09 -0.05
CA THR A 22 0.12 9.72 -0.76
C THR A 22 0.19 9.46 -2.27
N THR A 23 1.38 9.58 -2.86
CA THR A 23 1.60 9.34 -4.29
C THR A 23 1.27 7.90 -4.68
N TRP A 24 1.69 6.94 -3.85
CA TRP A 24 1.42 5.52 -4.09
C TRP A 24 -0.06 5.18 -3.92
N TRP A 25 -0.71 5.73 -2.89
CA TRP A 25 -2.13 5.50 -2.65
C TRP A 25 -2.99 6.06 -3.79
N ARG A 26 -2.66 7.26 -4.29
CA ARG A 26 -3.39 7.93 -5.39
C ARG A 26 -3.41 7.18 -6.71
N GLN A 27 -2.58 6.14 -6.90
CA GLN A 27 -2.65 5.32 -8.11
C GLN A 27 -4.06 4.72 -8.33
N VAL A 28 -4.82 4.46 -7.25
CA VAL A 28 -6.21 3.97 -7.38
C VAL A 28 -7.15 5.01 -7.98
N GLU A 29 -6.88 6.31 -7.82
CA GLU A 29 -7.71 7.38 -8.35
C GLU A 29 -7.54 7.52 -9.87
N THR A 30 -6.35 7.19 -10.40
CA THR A 30 -6.04 7.33 -11.83
C THR A 30 -6.22 6.03 -12.60
N GLU A 31 -5.71 4.91 -12.07
CA GLU A 31 -5.74 3.62 -12.75
C GLU A 31 -7.02 2.83 -12.45
N GLY A 32 -7.59 3.02 -11.25
CA GLY A 32 -8.70 2.24 -10.75
C GLY A 32 -8.36 0.77 -10.49
N ILE A 33 -9.26 0.06 -9.84
CA ILE A 33 -9.22 -1.39 -9.70
C ILE A 33 -10.54 -1.98 -10.19
N PRO A 34 -10.55 -3.17 -10.85
CA PRO A 34 -11.78 -3.83 -11.22
C PRO A 34 -12.74 -4.01 -10.04
N ALA A 35 -14.03 -4.06 -10.35
CA ALA A 35 -15.06 -4.15 -9.32
C ALA A 35 -14.91 -5.39 -8.44
N ASP A 36 -14.39 -6.50 -8.94
CA ASP A 36 -14.11 -7.73 -8.17
C ASP A 36 -12.81 -7.69 -7.35
N LEU A 37 -12.07 -6.57 -7.42
CA LEU A 37 -10.79 -6.33 -6.75
C LEU A 37 -9.65 -7.23 -7.21
N MET A 38 -9.77 -7.87 -8.38
CA MET A 38 -8.75 -8.76 -8.91
C MET A 38 -7.52 -7.97 -9.38
N TYR A 39 -6.34 -8.28 -8.83
CA TYR A 39 -5.07 -7.77 -9.32
C TYR A 39 -4.50 -8.69 -10.41
N THR A 40 -4.91 -8.43 -11.64
CA THR A 40 -4.58 -9.31 -12.77
C THR A 40 -3.09 -9.29 -13.14
N GLY A 41 -2.61 -10.36 -13.77
CA GLY A 41 -1.26 -10.40 -14.33
C GLY A 41 -0.95 -9.28 -15.33
N ALA A 42 -1.96 -8.77 -16.05
CA ALA A 42 -1.82 -7.63 -16.95
C ALA A 42 -1.53 -6.33 -16.17
N MET A 43 -2.31 -6.04 -15.12
CA MET A 43 -2.08 -4.88 -14.24
C MET A 43 -0.70 -4.95 -13.58
N ALA A 44 -0.29 -6.14 -13.14
CA ALA A 44 1.03 -6.36 -12.57
C ALA A 44 2.16 -6.10 -13.58
N SER A 45 1.94 -6.41 -14.85
CA SER A 45 2.92 -6.19 -15.92
C SER A 45 2.97 -4.72 -16.35
N GLU A 46 1.84 -4.01 -16.32
CA GLU A 46 1.80 -2.56 -16.56
C GLU A 46 2.47 -1.75 -15.44
N GLY A 47 2.40 -2.23 -14.20
CA GLY A 47 3.11 -1.63 -13.06
C GLY A 47 2.53 -0.31 -12.55
N LYS A 48 1.43 0.19 -13.13
CA LYS A 48 0.88 1.53 -12.82
C LYS A 48 0.16 1.63 -11.48
N ILE A 49 -0.43 0.52 -11.00
CA ILE A 49 -1.17 0.47 -9.72
C ILE A 49 -0.46 -0.37 -8.63
N THR A 50 0.69 -0.98 -8.96
CA THR A 50 1.36 -1.94 -8.08
C THR A 50 1.71 -1.35 -6.71
N LYS A 51 1.98 -0.04 -6.62
CA LYS A 51 2.32 0.59 -5.34
C LYS A 51 1.10 0.69 -4.42
N PHE A 52 -0.06 1.05 -4.96
CA PHE A 52 -1.34 0.97 -4.23
C PHE A 52 -1.64 -0.48 -3.80
N VAL A 53 -1.49 -1.45 -4.70
CA VAL A 53 -1.76 -2.87 -4.40
C VAL A 53 -0.88 -3.39 -3.26
N ASN A 54 0.41 -3.03 -3.24
CA ASN A 54 1.29 -3.35 -2.11
C ASN A 54 0.84 -2.72 -0.78
N MET A 55 0.15 -1.57 -0.80
CA MET A 55 -0.34 -0.93 0.42
C MET A 55 -1.68 -1.50 0.90
N ALA A 56 -2.55 -1.86 -0.03
CA ALA A 56 -3.93 -2.26 0.25
C ALA A 56 -4.12 -3.78 0.36
N SER A 57 -3.10 -4.58 0.05
CA SER A 57 -3.23 -6.05 0.07
C SER A 57 -3.48 -6.57 1.49
N GLU A 58 -4.55 -7.34 1.66
CA GLU A 58 -4.90 -7.91 2.97
C GLU A 58 -3.92 -9.00 3.48
N ASN A 59 -3.09 -9.53 2.57
CA ASN A 59 -2.05 -10.51 2.90
C ASN A 59 -0.79 -9.86 3.50
N ILE A 60 -0.69 -8.53 3.47
CA ILE A 60 0.41 -7.77 4.04
C ILE A 60 0.02 -7.32 5.46
N ASP A 61 0.80 -7.74 6.46
CA ASP A 61 0.55 -7.40 7.87
C ASP A 61 1.68 -6.57 8.52
N SER A 62 2.80 -6.40 7.81
CA SER A 62 3.97 -5.71 8.33
C SER A 62 4.65 -4.91 7.22
N VAL A 63 5.08 -3.70 7.55
CA VAL A 63 5.77 -2.77 6.67
C VAL A 63 6.96 -2.14 7.39
N GLY A 64 8.07 -1.96 6.66
CA GLY A 64 9.24 -1.21 7.13
C GLY A 64 9.63 -0.18 6.09
N CYS A 65 9.87 1.07 6.50
CA CYS A 65 10.23 2.15 5.60
C CYS A 65 11.57 2.78 5.98
N ALA A 66 12.34 3.18 4.96
CA ALA A 66 13.56 3.97 5.09
C ALA A 66 13.42 5.25 4.26
N VAL A 67 13.77 6.38 4.87
CA VAL A 67 13.76 7.70 4.23
C VAL A 67 15.17 8.26 4.31
N THR A 68 15.83 8.44 3.16
CA THR A 68 17.24 8.84 3.13
C THR A 68 17.44 10.04 2.20
N ARG A 69 18.22 11.00 2.68
CA ARG A 69 18.70 12.11 1.86
C ARG A 69 19.96 11.70 1.10
N CYS A 70 19.85 11.61 -0.21
CA CYS A 70 20.94 11.27 -1.11
C CYS A 70 21.53 12.56 -1.69
N LYS A 71 22.46 13.18 -0.95
CA LYS A 71 23.05 14.49 -1.29
C LYS A 71 23.74 14.50 -2.66
N GLU A 72 24.49 13.45 -2.99
CA GLU A 72 25.24 13.33 -4.25
C GLU A 72 24.36 13.44 -5.50
N ILE A 73 23.10 12.98 -5.42
CA ILE A 73 22.16 13.00 -6.54
C ILE A 73 21.05 14.03 -6.35
N GLY A 74 21.14 14.89 -5.32
CA GLY A 74 20.17 15.94 -5.03
C GLY A 74 18.75 15.44 -4.84
N LYS A 75 18.54 14.27 -4.21
CA LYS A 75 17.21 13.67 -3.99
C LYS A 75 17.00 13.16 -2.56
N ILE A 76 15.75 13.01 -2.16
CA ILE A 76 15.34 12.12 -1.07
C ILE A 76 14.79 10.84 -1.69
N ARG A 77 15.24 9.68 -1.19
CA ARG A 77 14.72 8.36 -1.56
C ARG A 77 13.90 7.81 -0.41
N VAL A 78 12.65 7.47 -0.71
CA VAL A 78 11.74 6.77 0.21
C VAL A 78 11.58 5.34 -0.29
N VAL A 79 11.82 4.37 0.58
CA VAL A 79 11.64 2.95 0.28
C VAL A 79 10.79 2.33 1.38
N CYS A 80 9.71 1.65 1.02
CA CYS A 80 8.96 0.81 1.94
C CYS A 80 8.95 -0.64 1.45
N GLU A 81 9.31 -1.54 2.34
CA GLU A 81 9.25 -2.98 2.14
C GLU A 81 8.11 -3.59 2.96
N TYR A 82 7.56 -4.68 2.43
CA TYR A 82 6.41 -5.38 2.97
C TYR A 82 6.80 -6.83 3.21
N ASN A 83 6.19 -7.48 4.21
CA ASN A 83 6.47 -8.87 4.58
C ASN A 83 6.21 -9.88 3.44
N THR A 84 5.34 -9.54 2.49
CA THR A 84 5.04 -10.36 1.31
C THR A 84 4.80 -9.50 0.07
N VAL A 85 4.80 -10.16 -1.09
CA VAL A 85 4.46 -9.55 -2.38
C VAL A 85 3.06 -10.04 -2.77
N PRO A 86 2.12 -9.16 -3.12
CA PRO A 86 0.79 -9.56 -3.59
C PRO A 86 0.89 -10.50 -4.79
N GLY A 87 0.15 -11.61 -4.77
CA GLY A 87 0.13 -12.55 -5.88
C GLY A 87 -0.55 -11.96 -7.12
N LYS A 88 -0.16 -12.47 -8.28
CA LYS A 88 -0.87 -12.17 -9.54
C LYS A 88 -2.15 -12.98 -9.57
N ASP A 89 -3.21 -12.38 -10.12
CA ASP A 89 -4.54 -13.00 -10.21
C ASP A 89 -5.10 -13.38 -8.83
N GLU A 90 -4.71 -12.59 -7.81
CA GLU A 90 -5.30 -12.59 -6.48
C GLU A 90 -6.12 -11.32 -6.26
N VAL A 91 -7.17 -11.42 -5.43
CA VAL A 91 -7.89 -10.24 -4.98
C VAL A 91 -7.01 -9.41 -4.04
N VAL A 92 -7.06 -8.08 -4.15
CA VAL A 92 -6.27 -7.21 -3.28
C VAL A 92 -6.74 -7.33 -1.83
N TYR A 93 -8.04 -7.29 -1.60
CA TYR A 93 -8.65 -7.58 -0.30
C TYR A 93 -10.03 -8.19 -0.47
N THR A 94 -10.45 -8.96 0.53
CA THR A 94 -11.75 -9.61 0.57
C THR A 94 -12.83 -8.57 0.86
N LYS A 95 -13.85 -8.50 0.00
CA LYS A 95 -15.01 -7.65 0.25
C LYS A 95 -15.76 -8.11 1.50
N ALA A 96 -16.08 -7.17 2.37
CA ALA A 96 -16.94 -7.43 3.51
C ALA A 96 -18.33 -7.90 3.06
N THR A 97 -18.84 -8.96 3.69
CA THR A 97 -20.19 -9.50 3.42
C THR A 97 -21.31 -8.59 3.92
N LYS A 98 -21.07 -7.81 4.99
CA LYS A 98 -22.05 -6.90 5.60
C LYS A 98 -21.43 -5.55 5.96
N LYS A 99 -20.39 -5.55 6.79
CA LYS A 99 -19.71 -4.36 7.31
C LYS A 99 -18.20 -4.61 7.48
N PRO A 100 -17.37 -3.55 7.61
CA PRO A 100 -15.96 -3.72 7.98
C PRO A 100 -15.81 -4.69 9.16
N CYS A 101 -14.72 -5.46 9.16
CA CYS A 101 -14.44 -6.53 10.13
C CYS A 101 -15.35 -7.78 10.10
N SER A 102 -16.31 -7.92 9.19
CA SER A 102 -17.21 -9.10 9.19
C SER A 102 -16.49 -10.45 9.01
N GLY A 103 -15.27 -10.45 8.47
CA GLY A 103 -14.44 -11.64 8.26
C GLY A 103 -13.33 -11.88 9.31
N CYS A 104 -13.08 -10.97 10.26
CA CYS A 104 -11.88 -11.06 11.12
C CYS A 104 -11.82 -12.36 11.94
N THR A 105 -12.97 -12.85 12.42
CA THR A 105 -13.02 -14.08 13.22
C THR A 105 -12.61 -15.32 12.43
N GLN A 106 -12.82 -15.33 11.10
CA GLN A 106 -12.43 -16.44 10.22
C GLN A 106 -10.91 -16.58 10.13
N ILE A 107 -10.18 -15.46 10.27
CA ILE A 107 -8.71 -15.41 10.33
C ILE A 107 -8.18 -15.34 11.76
N LYS A 108 -8.99 -15.69 12.77
CA LYS A 108 -8.63 -15.70 14.20
C LYS A 108 -8.14 -14.35 14.73
N LYS A 109 -8.61 -13.25 14.13
CA LYS A 109 -8.37 -11.87 14.59
C LYS A 109 -9.64 -11.25 15.14
N THR A 110 -9.47 -10.14 15.84
CA THR A 110 -10.56 -9.30 16.33
C THR A 110 -10.69 -8.04 15.48
N CYS A 111 -11.83 -7.36 15.52
CA CYS A 111 -11.92 -6.03 14.93
C CYS A 111 -11.15 -5.05 15.84
N GLY A 112 -10.40 -4.13 15.25
CA GLY A 112 -9.73 -3.05 15.98
C GLY A 112 -10.67 -2.33 16.94
N THR A 113 -10.15 -1.93 18.10
CA THR A 113 -10.91 -1.26 19.17
C THR A 113 -11.48 0.08 18.72
N HIS A 114 -10.85 0.71 17.74
CA HIS A 114 -11.40 1.84 17.01
C HIS A 114 -12.17 1.30 15.78
N TYR A 115 -13.46 1.05 15.95
CA TYR A 115 -14.34 0.52 14.90
C TYR A 115 -14.32 1.31 13.58
N SER A 116 -13.87 2.57 13.60
CA SER A 116 -13.66 3.41 12.41
C SER A 116 -12.46 2.99 11.57
N GLU A 117 -11.53 2.20 12.11
CA GLU A 117 -10.35 1.70 11.40
C GLU A 117 -10.73 0.61 10.40
N GLY A 118 -11.73 -0.23 10.72
CA GLY A 118 -12.16 -1.33 9.85
C GLY A 118 -11.09 -2.43 9.66
N LEU A 119 -10.09 -2.50 10.53
CA LEU A 119 -8.96 -3.43 10.46
C LEU A 119 -9.13 -4.64 11.39
N CYS A 120 -8.55 -5.78 10.98
CA CYS A 120 -8.45 -6.98 11.80
C CYS A 120 -7.11 -7.03 12.53
N VAL A 121 -7.15 -7.08 13.87
CA VAL A 121 -5.98 -7.09 14.78
C VAL A 121 -5.97 -8.29 15.72
#